data_AF-A0A916CUE6-F1
#
_entry.id   AF-A0A916CUE6-F1
#
_cell.length_a   1.000
_cell.length_b   1.000
_cell.length_c   1.000
_cell.angle_alpha   90.00
_cell.angle_beta   90.00
_cell.angle_gamma   90.00
#
_symmetry.space_group_name_H-M   'P 1'
#
loop_
_entity.id
_entity.type
_entity.pdbx_description
1 polymer ?
#
loop_
_entity_poly.entity_id
_entity_poly.type
_entity_poly.pdbx_seq_one_letter_code
_entity_poly.pdbx_strand_id
1 'polypeptide(L)'
;MRGWIGGDRGRAGRAFPSGRPGTPAAGGVGRDPATTDTRAMTTAGRLVAATLAAFALGIASPAPARGPGADGRFERRSSENFILYQDVDLGHRTGWRGSNQFEREVLASLESAHDALRDLLGVEPRQRVLVTIYDPAVFDSRYGGLTTFPVAGFYAGSIRIRGDTRLSSDLARVLHHEYVHAALESAAPSLALPALWNEGLAEWFARRALGEPIFDPGEGEFLASAGRGGEWIPLHALLVPSFAGLDPRSAALAYLESRAFVAFLARERGERTLRDLFRSLVRSRSFERALAKSTGDDLTGLEAALLRGLGVDRAGS
;
A
#
# COMPACT_ATOMS: atom_id res chain seq x y z
N MET A 1 33.43 3.96 -48.53
CA MET A 1 34.34 4.75 -49.39
C MET A 1 33.66 6.07 -49.75
N ARG A 2 34.40 7.21 -49.76
CA ARG A 2 34.21 8.49 -50.54
C ARG A 2 32.77 9.03 -50.75
N GLY A 3 32.38 10.30 -50.53
CA GLY A 3 32.99 11.58 -50.06
C GLY A 3 31.85 12.65 -49.96
N TRP A 4 31.86 13.68 -49.10
CA TRP A 4 32.40 15.06 -49.32
C TRP A 4 32.10 15.62 -50.73
N ILE A 5 31.43 16.77 -50.96
CA ILE A 5 31.60 18.20 -50.53
C ILE A 5 30.22 18.94 -50.60
N GLY A 6 29.87 20.09 -50.00
CA GLY A 6 30.53 20.97 -48.98
C GLY A 6 30.55 22.50 -49.29
N GLY A 7 29.69 23.33 -48.66
CA GLY A 7 29.76 24.83 -48.65
C GLY A 7 28.44 25.59 -48.92
N ASP A 8 28.26 26.90 -48.63
CA ASP A 8 29.01 27.85 -47.76
C ASP A 8 28.25 29.23 -47.58
N ARG A 9 28.48 29.97 -46.47
CA ARG A 9 28.21 31.43 -46.15
C ARG A 9 26.77 32.01 -46.24
N GLY A 10 26.38 33.04 -45.46
CA GLY A 10 27.05 33.73 -44.34
C GLY A 10 26.24 34.88 -43.68
N ARG A 11 26.77 35.38 -42.54
CA ARG A 11 26.83 36.78 -41.96
C ARG A 11 25.77 37.85 -42.35
N ALA A 12 25.38 38.86 -41.54
CA ALA A 12 25.56 39.30 -40.12
C ALA A 12 24.67 40.58 -39.89
N GLY A 13 24.50 41.27 -38.75
CA GLY A 13 24.93 41.14 -37.33
C GLY A 13 25.30 42.49 -36.66
N ARG A 14 25.04 42.67 -35.34
CA ARG A 14 25.20 43.88 -34.44
C ARG A 14 23.96 44.82 -34.40
N ALA A 15 23.57 45.48 -33.29
CA ALA A 15 24.37 46.31 -32.37
C ALA A 15 23.75 46.55 -30.95
N PHE A 16 24.58 47.07 -30.03
CA PHE A 16 24.22 47.67 -28.72
C PHE A 16 24.06 49.20 -28.83
N PRO A 17 23.47 49.87 -27.82
CA PRO A 17 24.24 50.92 -27.15
C PRO A 17 24.09 50.98 -25.61
N SER A 18 24.90 51.86 -25.00
CA SER A 18 25.15 52.02 -23.56
C SER A 18 24.52 53.30 -22.95
N GLY A 19 24.37 53.36 -21.63
CA GLY A 19 24.05 54.61 -20.91
C GLY A 19 23.96 54.49 -19.38
N ARG A 20 24.83 55.21 -18.66
CA ARG A 20 24.83 55.51 -17.21
C ARG A 20 25.18 57.01 -17.08
N PRO A 21 24.72 57.77 -16.06
CA PRO A 21 25.41 57.76 -14.75
C PRO A 21 24.55 58.15 -13.52
N GLY A 22 25.14 58.14 -12.32
CA GLY A 22 24.66 58.91 -11.15
C GLY A 22 24.63 58.17 -9.80
N THR A 23 25.48 58.56 -8.86
CA THR A 23 25.46 58.21 -7.42
C THR A 23 25.63 59.53 -6.62
N PRO A 24 25.21 59.64 -5.35
CA PRO A 24 26.07 59.20 -4.23
C PRO A 24 25.30 58.63 -3.01
N ALA A 25 26.02 58.39 -1.91
CA ALA A 25 25.63 57.49 -0.81
C ALA A 25 25.30 58.19 0.52
N ALA A 26 24.54 57.47 1.36
CA ALA A 26 24.61 57.36 2.84
C ALA A 26 23.62 56.22 3.23
N GLY A 27 23.80 55.39 4.26
CA GLY A 27 24.72 55.43 5.40
C GLY A 27 23.90 55.26 6.68
N GLY A 28 23.77 54.04 7.22
CA GLY A 28 22.97 53.80 8.43
C GLY A 28 22.87 52.33 8.83
N VAL A 29 23.44 51.98 9.99
CA VAL A 29 23.30 50.67 10.65
C VAL A 29 22.11 50.74 11.62
N GLY A 30 21.18 49.79 11.56
CA GLY A 30 20.00 49.71 12.43
C GLY A 30 19.48 48.28 12.55
N ARG A 31 18.94 47.93 13.72
CA ARG A 31 18.57 46.55 14.12
C ARG A 31 17.19 46.10 13.58
N ASP A 32 16.95 44.79 13.73
CA ASP A 32 15.72 44.04 13.42
C ASP A 32 14.41 44.75 13.78
N PRO A 33 13.31 44.44 13.06
CA PRO A 33 12.44 43.39 13.59
C PRO A 33 11.92 42.38 12.55
N ALA A 34 11.38 41.28 13.07
CA ALA A 34 10.81 40.17 12.33
C ALA A 34 9.82 40.56 11.21
N THR A 35 10.04 40.00 10.02
CA THR A 35 9.01 39.84 8.99
C THR A 35 8.95 38.40 8.51
N THR A 36 7.80 37.77 8.73
CA THR A 36 7.37 36.52 8.10
C THR A 36 7.54 36.57 6.57
N ASP A 37 8.47 35.78 6.01
CA ASP A 37 8.47 35.48 4.57
C ASP A 37 7.78 34.13 4.33
N THR A 38 6.45 34.20 4.19
CA THR A 38 5.58 33.05 3.89
C THR A 38 5.76 32.65 2.41
N ARG A 39 6.90 32.03 2.09
CA ARG A 39 7.07 31.39 0.78
C ARG A 39 6.23 30.13 0.71
N ALA A 40 5.02 30.30 0.20
CA ALA A 40 4.14 29.23 -0.23
C ALA A 40 4.85 28.34 -1.26
N MET A 41 5.43 27.23 -0.80
CA MET A 41 5.68 26.10 -1.68
C MET A 41 4.32 25.56 -2.10
N THR A 42 3.92 25.87 -3.33
CA THR A 42 2.83 25.19 -4.04
C THR A 42 3.26 23.75 -4.33
N THR A 43 3.31 22.92 -3.29
CA THR A 43 3.40 21.48 -3.43
C THR A 43 2.07 21.02 -4.01
N ALA A 44 2.03 20.76 -5.32
CA ALA A 44 0.89 20.12 -5.95
C ALA A 44 0.67 18.76 -5.25
N GLY A 45 -0.39 18.69 -4.43
CA GLY A 45 -0.61 17.60 -3.50
C GLY A 45 -0.84 16.29 -4.25
N ARG A 46 0.19 15.44 -4.31
CA ARG A 46 0.00 14.01 -4.58
C ARG A 46 -0.59 13.39 -3.32
N LEU A 47 -1.91 13.22 -3.32
CA LEU A 47 -2.58 12.28 -2.42
C LEU A 47 -2.08 10.87 -2.79
N VAL A 48 -1.07 10.40 -2.05
CA VAL A 48 -0.78 8.97 -1.96
C VAL A 48 -1.94 8.38 -1.19
N ALA A 49 -2.75 7.55 -1.85
CA ALA A 49 -3.80 6.81 -1.17
C ALA A 49 -3.12 5.80 -0.23
N ALA A 50 -3.26 6.01 1.09
CA ALA A 50 -2.79 5.04 2.05
C ALA A 50 -3.63 3.76 1.87
N THR A 51 -2.96 2.62 1.75
CA THR A 51 -3.62 1.30 1.74
C THR A 51 -3.48 0.69 3.13
N LEU A 52 -4.51 0.02 3.63
CA LEU A 52 -4.74 -0.19 5.06
C LEU A 52 -5.18 -1.64 5.34
N ALA A 53 -4.37 -2.44 6.03
CA ALA A 53 -4.80 -3.76 6.50
C ALA A 53 -5.83 -3.66 7.63
N ALA A 54 -7.08 -4.00 7.32
CA ALA A 54 -8.16 -4.17 8.29
C ALA A 54 -8.23 -5.61 8.80
N PHE A 55 -8.15 -5.83 10.11
CA PHE A 55 -8.47 -7.12 10.73
C PHE A 55 -9.50 -6.93 11.84
N ALA A 56 -10.64 -7.60 11.70
CA ALA A 56 -11.75 -7.52 12.64
C ALA A 56 -12.16 -8.91 13.12
N LEU A 57 -11.66 -9.32 14.31
CA LEU A 57 -12.28 -10.33 15.18
C LEU A 57 -11.58 -10.34 16.56
N GLY A 58 -12.35 -10.20 17.65
CA GLY A 58 -11.87 -10.32 19.04
C GLY A 58 -11.70 -9.01 19.81
N ILE A 59 -12.69 -8.63 20.61
CA ILE A 59 -12.67 -7.40 21.43
C ILE A 59 -12.04 -7.68 22.81
N ALA A 60 -11.04 -6.88 23.19
CA ALA A 60 -10.77 -6.53 24.59
C ALA A 60 -9.97 -5.21 24.67
N SER A 61 -10.62 -4.09 24.98
CA SER A 61 -9.95 -2.81 25.21
C SER A 61 -9.63 -2.61 26.70
N PRO A 62 -8.35 -2.50 27.11
CA PRO A 62 -7.99 -1.89 28.39
C PRO A 62 -8.02 -0.36 28.27
N ALA A 63 -8.26 0.31 29.40
CA ALA A 63 -8.31 1.78 29.50
C ALA A 63 -6.97 2.45 29.13
N PRO A 64 -6.96 3.75 28.74
CA PRO A 64 -5.74 4.44 28.35
C PRO A 64 -4.78 4.61 29.54
N ALA A 65 -3.74 3.78 29.59
CA ALA A 65 -2.61 3.98 30.48
C ALA A 65 -1.82 5.21 30.04
N ARG A 66 -1.95 6.33 30.78
CA ARG A 66 -1.06 7.49 30.63
C ARG A 66 0.33 7.10 31.13
N GLY A 67 1.25 6.87 30.20
CA GLY A 67 2.69 6.71 30.46
C GLY A 67 3.48 7.04 29.19
N PRO A 68 4.57 7.81 29.26
CA PRO A 68 5.35 8.16 28.09
C PRO A 68 6.27 7.01 27.68
N GLY A 69 5.72 6.02 26.99
CA GLY A 69 6.49 5.13 26.10
C GLY A 69 6.69 5.82 24.75
N ALA A 70 7.28 7.02 24.78
CA ALA A 70 7.02 8.07 23.79
C ALA A 70 8.19 9.05 23.61
N ASP A 71 9.43 8.56 23.65
CA ASP A 71 10.61 9.40 23.41
C ASP A 71 11.05 9.47 21.93
N GLY A 72 10.40 8.69 21.06
CA GLY A 72 10.59 8.70 19.61
C GLY A 72 11.82 7.93 19.11
N ARG A 73 12.48 7.14 19.97
CA ARG A 73 13.60 6.28 19.56
C ARG A 73 13.11 4.97 18.94
N PHE A 74 13.87 4.49 17.97
CA PHE A 74 13.66 3.20 17.32
C PHE A 74 14.98 2.41 17.29
N GLU A 75 14.94 1.12 17.66
CA GLU A 75 16.01 0.18 17.30
C GLU A 75 15.96 -0.04 15.78
N ARG A 76 17.13 -0.05 15.12
CA ARG A 76 17.22 -0.16 13.65
C ARG A 76 17.95 -1.43 13.24
N ARG A 77 17.27 -2.31 12.51
CA ARG A 77 17.85 -3.47 11.83
C ARG A 77 17.64 -3.38 10.31
N SER A 78 18.40 -4.13 9.54
CA SER A 78 18.19 -4.25 8.09
C SER A 78 18.54 -5.65 7.60
N SER A 79 17.84 -6.07 6.56
CA SER A 79 18.13 -7.27 5.77
C SER A 79 18.59 -6.84 4.36
N GLU A 80 18.39 -7.69 3.34
CA GLU A 80 18.74 -7.36 1.96
C GLU A 80 17.76 -6.34 1.36
N ASN A 81 16.45 -6.57 1.54
CA ASN A 81 15.38 -5.79 0.93
C ASN A 81 14.62 -4.88 1.90
N PHE A 82 14.92 -4.92 3.21
CA PHE A 82 14.18 -4.17 4.23
C PHE A 82 15.07 -3.39 5.20
N ILE A 83 14.53 -2.29 5.73
CA ILE A 83 15.04 -1.57 6.90
C ILE A 83 13.91 -1.50 7.92
N LEU A 84 14.11 -2.18 9.06
CA LEU A 84 13.18 -2.24 10.17
C LEU A 84 13.55 -1.20 11.22
N TYR A 85 12.56 -0.45 11.67
CA TYR A 85 12.58 0.40 12.85
C TYR A 85 11.58 -0.17 13.86
N GLN A 86 12.03 -0.57 15.04
CA GLN A 86 11.17 -1.06 16.12
C GLN A 86 11.16 -0.07 17.28
N ASP A 87 9.98 0.24 17.79
CA ASP A 87 9.79 1.04 18.99
C ASP A 87 10.53 0.43 20.20
N VAL A 88 11.32 1.26 20.90
CA VAL A 88 12.17 0.83 22.00
C VAL A 88 11.34 0.32 23.19
N ASP A 89 10.17 0.89 23.45
CA ASP A 89 9.30 0.46 24.54
C ASP A 89 8.65 -0.91 24.29
N LEU A 90 8.43 -1.27 23.03
CA LEU A 90 8.05 -2.64 22.65
C LEU A 90 9.21 -3.62 22.91
N GLY A 91 10.45 -3.21 22.63
CA GLY A 91 11.66 -3.99 22.93
C GLY A 91 11.91 -4.17 24.43
N HIS A 92 11.56 -3.19 25.26
CA HIS A 92 11.68 -3.29 26.73
C HIS A 92 10.76 -4.37 27.32
N ARG A 93 9.57 -4.62 26.76
CA ARG A 93 8.64 -5.66 27.24
C ARG A 93 9.16 -7.08 27.07
N THR A 94 9.99 -7.33 26.06
CA THR A 94 10.56 -8.65 25.76
C THR A 94 12.02 -8.78 26.20
N GLY A 95 12.65 -7.66 26.57
CA GLY A 95 14.07 -7.54 26.89
C GLY A 95 14.96 -7.69 25.65
N TRP A 96 16.24 -7.30 25.77
CA TRP A 96 17.17 -7.25 24.63
C TRP A 96 17.22 -8.54 23.80
N ARG A 97 17.22 -9.73 24.44
CA ARG A 97 17.24 -11.01 23.72
C ARG A 97 15.94 -11.25 22.93
N GLY A 98 14.79 -10.89 23.51
CA GLY A 98 13.48 -11.01 22.86
C GLY A 98 13.33 -10.04 21.70
N SER A 99 13.67 -8.75 21.89
CA SER A 99 13.70 -7.73 20.83
C SER A 99 14.54 -8.20 19.64
N ASN A 100 15.80 -8.60 19.89
CA ASN A 100 16.69 -9.11 18.84
C ASN A 100 16.17 -10.35 18.11
N GLN A 101 15.37 -11.20 18.77
CA GLN A 101 14.75 -12.37 18.14
C GLN A 101 13.59 -11.95 17.25
N PHE A 102 12.67 -11.15 17.80
CA PHE A 102 11.51 -10.63 17.09
C PHE A 102 11.89 -9.83 15.83
N GLU A 103 12.87 -8.92 15.92
CA GLU A 103 13.38 -8.18 14.75
C GLU A 103 13.90 -9.10 13.64
N ARG A 104 14.55 -10.22 13.98
CA ARG A 104 15.05 -11.20 13.00
C ARG A 104 13.91 -12.01 12.39
N GLU A 105 12.92 -12.41 13.19
CA GLU A 105 11.73 -13.14 12.73
C GLU A 105 10.89 -12.28 11.77
N VAL A 106 10.66 -11.01 12.12
CA VAL A 106 9.98 -10.02 11.25
C VAL A 106 10.71 -9.87 9.91
N LEU A 107 12.03 -9.65 9.93
CA LEU A 107 12.80 -9.51 8.69
C LEU A 107 12.80 -10.80 7.85
N ALA A 108 12.97 -11.97 8.47
CA ALA A 108 12.92 -13.25 7.77
C ALA A 108 11.54 -13.49 7.12
N SER A 109 10.45 -13.13 7.81
CA SER A 109 9.09 -13.21 7.27
C SER A 109 8.89 -12.28 6.06
N LEU A 110 9.41 -11.06 6.13
CA LEU A 110 9.35 -10.09 5.03
C LEU A 110 10.21 -10.50 3.82
N GLU A 111 11.41 -11.08 4.03
CA GLU A 111 12.22 -11.61 2.93
C GLU A 111 11.54 -12.83 2.28
N SER A 112 10.89 -13.70 3.07
CA SER A 112 10.06 -14.79 2.53
C SER A 112 8.88 -14.27 1.70
N ALA A 113 8.25 -13.15 2.11
CA ALA A 113 7.21 -12.49 1.33
C ALA A 113 7.77 -11.85 0.05
N HIS A 114 8.97 -11.27 0.12
CA HIS A 114 9.67 -10.71 -1.03
C HIS A 114 9.89 -11.75 -2.13
N ASP A 115 10.49 -12.89 -1.78
CA ASP A 115 10.76 -13.98 -2.72
C ASP A 115 9.46 -14.57 -3.30
N ALA A 116 8.46 -14.82 -2.46
CA ALA A 116 7.16 -15.32 -2.91
C ALA A 116 6.44 -14.35 -3.88
N LEU A 117 6.56 -13.03 -3.68
CA LEU A 117 5.93 -12.03 -4.54
C LEU A 117 6.69 -11.83 -5.86
N ARG A 118 8.03 -11.92 -5.86
CA ARG A 118 8.83 -12.02 -7.10
C ARG A 118 8.38 -13.23 -7.91
N ASP A 119 8.25 -14.39 -7.28
CA ASP A 119 7.94 -15.63 -7.98
C ASP A 119 6.48 -15.66 -8.47
N LEU A 120 5.56 -14.99 -7.77
CA LEU A 120 4.18 -14.78 -8.21
C LEU A 120 4.06 -13.76 -9.36
N LEU A 121 4.49 -12.50 -9.16
CA LEU A 121 4.21 -11.37 -10.08
C LEU A 121 5.46 -10.87 -10.83
N GLY A 122 6.66 -11.08 -10.27
CA GLY A 122 7.92 -10.53 -10.81
C GLY A 122 8.01 -9.03 -10.59
N VAL A 123 7.55 -8.60 -9.41
CA VAL A 123 7.70 -7.24 -8.90
C VAL A 123 8.65 -7.30 -7.72
N GLU A 124 9.62 -6.39 -7.71
CA GLU A 124 10.59 -6.24 -6.62
C GLU A 124 10.79 -4.72 -6.41
N PRO A 125 10.78 -4.22 -5.17
CA PRO A 125 11.12 -2.83 -4.88
C PRO A 125 12.53 -2.47 -5.34
N ARG A 126 12.69 -1.28 -5.95
CA ARG A 126 14.02 -0.80 -6.39
C ARG A 126 14.94 -0.34 -5.27
N GLN A 127 14.38 -0.16 -4.08
CA GLN A 127 15.03 0.34 -2.88
C GLN A 127 14.51 -0.46 -1.70
N ARG A 128 15.29 -0.53 -0.62
CA ARG A 128 14.85 -1.23 0.60
C ARG A 128 13.56 -0.61 1.14
N VAL A 129 12.56 -1.45 1.40
CA VAL A 129 11.30 -1.02 1.98
C VAL A 129 11.53 -0.65 3.44
N LEU A 130 11.06 0.54 3.83
CA LEU A 130 11.09 1.00 5.20
C LEU A 130 9.89 0.41 5.95
N VAL A 131 10.15 -0.23 7.09
CA VAL A 131 9.15 -0.83 7.96
C VAL A 131 9.29 -0.23 9.35
N THR A 132 8.18 0.21 9.95
CA THR A 132 8.15 0.72 11.33
C THR A 132 7.13 -0.05 12.15
N ILE A 133 7.60 -0.76 13.18
CA ILE A 133 6.75 -1.42 14.17
C ILE A 133 6.67 -0.50 15.39
N TYR A 134 5.47 -0.06 15.71
CA TYR A 134 5.16 0.84 16.82
C TYR A 134 4.72 0.04 18.06
N ASP A 135 4.88 0.61 19.25
CA ASP A 135 4.06 0.18 20.38
C ASP A 135 2.56 0.31 20.06
N PRO A 136 1.70 -0.67 20.43
CA PRO A 136 0.25 -0.58 20.23
C PRO A 136 -0.41 0.72 20.66
N ALA A 137 -0.08 1.26 21.84
CA ALA A 137 -0.72 2.48 22.34
C ALA A 137 -0.26 3.72 21.55
N VAL A 138 1.00 3.75 21.12
CA VAL A 138 1.54 4.80 20.23
C VAL A 138 0.89 4.73 18.85
N PHE A 139 0.72 3.53 18.30
CA PHE A 139 0.03 3.33 17.02
C PHE A 139 -1.44 3.77 17.10
N ASP A 140 -2.18 3.26 18.07
CA ASP A 140 -3.61 3.53 18.25
C ASP A 140 -3.86 5.03 18.49
N SER A 141 -3.03 5.68 19.33
CA SER A 141 -3.13 7.12 19.58
C SER A 141 -2.80 8.00 18.37
N ARG A 142 -2.03 7.50 17.39
CA ARG A 142 -1.56 8.28 16.24
C ARG A 142 -2.35 8.00 14.97
N TYR A 143 -2.88 6.79 14.82
CA TYR A 143 -3.45 6.27 13.58
C TYR A 143 -4.85 5.66 13.73
N GLY A 144 -5.38 5.51 14.96
CA GLY A 144 -6.71 4.94 15.21
C GLY A 144 -7.90 5.73 14.64
N GLY A 145 -7.66 6.93 14.09
CA GLY A 145 -8.65 7.75 13.38
C GLY A 145 -8.47 7.79 11.85
N LEU A 146 -7.65 6.91 11.26
CA LEU A 146 -7.44 6.88 9.79
C LEU A 146 -8.65 6.35 9.02
N THR A 147 -9.49 5.50 9.63
CA THR A 147 -10.73 4.96 9.04
C THR A 147 -11.84 4.89 10.09
N THR A 148 -13.00 4.36 9.72
CA THR A 148 -14.12 4.07 10.64
C THR A 148 -13.92 2.78 11.46
N PHE A 149 -12.85 2.01 11.20
CA PHE A 149 -12.60 0.68 11.73
C PHE A 149 -11.15 0.53 12.25
N PRO A 150 -10.84 -0.46 13.11
CA PRO A 150 -9.46 -0.70 13.54
C PRO A 150 -8.56 -1.13 12.37
N VAL A 151 -7.37 -0.56 12.28
CA VAL A 151 -6.32 -0.96 11.33
C VAL A 151 -5.12 -1.55 12.08
N ALA A 152 -4.57 -2.64 11.57
CA ALA A 152 -3.41 -3.31 12.17
C ALA A 152 -2.08 -2.90 11.52
N GLY A 153 -2.15 -2.41 10.28
CA GLY A 153 -1.05 -1.85 9.53
C GLY A 153 -1.54 -0.88 8.46
N PHE A 154 -0.60 -0.17 7.83
CA PHE A 154 -0.83 0.53 6.58
C PHE A 154 0.47 0.84 5.84
N TYR A 155 0.36 0.99 4.52
CA TYR A 155 1.42 1.45 3.64
C TYR A 155 1.11 2.85 3.12
N ALA A 156 2.05 3.76 3.37
CA ALA A 156 2.06 5.11 2.80
C ALA A 156 3.52 5.57 2.66
N GLY A 157 4.18 5.18 1.56
CA GLY A 157 5.61 5.35 1.30
C GLY A 157 6.56 4.51 2.19
N SER A 158 6.07 4.05 3.33
CA SER A 158 6.71 3.10 4.24
C SER A 158 5.62 2.27 4.94
N ILE A 159 5.93 1.02 5.25
CA ILE A 159 5.06 0.12 6.01
C ILE A 159 5.05 0.56 7.48
N ARG A 160 3.86 0.70 8.07
CA ARG A 160 3.66 1.07 9.48
C ARG A 160 2.74 0.06 10.13
N ILE A 161 3.19 -0.54 11.23
CA ILE A 161 2.54 -1.70 11.83
C ILE A 161 2.26 -1.44 13.31
N ARG A 162 1.07 -1.82 13.76
CA ARG A 162 0.72 -1.95 15.17
C ARG A 162 1.43 -3.19 15.70
N GLY A 163 2.46 -3.01 16.53
CA GLY A 163 3.33 -4.10 16.96
C GLY A 163 2.66 -5.14 17.86
N ASP A 164 3.33 -6.26 18.00
CA ASP A 164 3.07 -7.28 19.03
C ASP A 164 4.41 -7.67 19.65
N THR A 165 4.38 -8.33 20.80
CA THR A 165 5.52 -8.84 21.56
C THR A 165 6.23 -10.03 20.91
N ARG A 166 5.66 -10.61 19.84
CA ARG A 166 6.17 -11.76 19.09
C ARG A 166 5.62 -11.76 17.67
N LEU A 167 6.24 -12.50 16.76
CA LEU A 167 5.69 -12.73 15.42
C LEU A 167 4.56 -13.78 15.49
N SER A 168 3.31 -13.31 15.61
CA SER A 168 2.10 -14.12 15.38
C SER A 168 1.83 -14.29 13.87
N SER A 169 1.01 -15.26 13.46
CA SER A 169 0.64 -15.38 12.05
C SER A 169 -0.25 -14.22 11.59
N ASP A 170 -1.10 -13.66 12.48
CA ASP A 170 -1.83 -12.41 12.21
C ASP A 170 -0.88 -11.25 11.90
N LEU A 171 0.17 -11.04 12.72
CA LEU A 171 1.18 -10.01 12.47
C LEU A 171 1.97 -10.28 11.18
N ALA A 172 2.31 -11.54 10.90
CA ALA A 172 2.94 -11.92 9.64
C ALA A 172 2.02 -11.63 8.43
N ARG A 173 0.72 -11.91 8.55
CA ARG A 173 -0.28 -11.67 7.51
C ARG A 173 -0.42 -10.17 7.22
N VAL A 174 -0.46 -9.32 8.25
CA VAL A 174 -0.41 -7.86 8.08
C VAL A 174 0.91 -7.41 7.40
N LEU A 175 2.07 -7.91 7.85
CA LEU A 175 3.36 -7.58 7.23
C LEU A 175 3.41 -7.95 5.74
N HIS A 176 2.87 -9.11 5.37
CA HIS A 176 2.83 -9.59 3.97
C HIS A 176 1.82 -8.78 3.13
N HIS A 177 0.66 -8.43 3.69
CA HIS A 177 -0.35 -7.57 3.07
C HIS A 177 0.25 -6.19 2.75
N GLU A 178 0.86 -5.52 3.73
CA GLU A 178 1.46 -4.19 3.53
C GLU A 178 2.67 -4.21 2.58
N TYR A 179 3.41 -5.32 2.54
CA TYR A 179 4.49 -5.50 1.57
C TYR A 179 4.00 -5.55 0.12
N VAL A 180 2.82 -6.14 -0.14
CA VAL A 180 2.24 -6.15 -1.49
C VAL A 180 2.00 -4.72 -1.98
N HIS A 181 1.44 -3.83 -1.17
CA HIS A 181 1.26 -2.42 -1.57
C HIS A 181 2.59 -1.71 -1.82
N ALA A 182 3.61 -1.95 -1.00
CA ALA A 182 4.95 -1.40 -1.21
C ALA A 182 5.59 -1.84 -2.53
N ALA A 183 5.45 -3.12 -2.88
CA ALA A 183 5.98 -3.66 -4.13
C ALA A 183 5.18 -3.18 -5.35
N LEU A 184 3.85 -3.08 -5.25
CA LEU A 184 2.98 -2.57 -6.31
C LEU A 184 3.21 -1.08 -6.56
N GLU A 185 3.34 -0.24 -5.52
CA GLU A 185 3.70 1.18 -5.69
C GLU A 185 5.10 1.31 -6.30
N SER A 186 6.12 0.56 -5.83
CA SER A 186 7.46 0.62 -6.43
C SER A 186 7.48 0.16 -7.90
N ALA A 187 6.61 -0.76 -8.31
CA ALA A 187 6.48 -1.22 -9.68
C ALA A 187 5.67 -0.25 -10.57
N ALA A 188 4.72 0.49 -9.99
CA ALA A 188 3.80 1.37 -10.71
C ALA A 188 3.49 2.70 -9.96
N PRO A 189 4.49 3.56 -9.66
CA PRO A 189 4.38 4.70 -8.70
C PRO A 189 3.57 5.92 -9.20
N SER A 190 2.68 5.70 -10.16
CA SER A 190 1.79 6.71 -10.75
C SER A 190 0.43 6.12 -11.16
N LEU A 191 0.12 4.91 -10.69
CA LEU A 191 -1.09 4.17 -11.03
C LEU A 191 -1.90 3.94 -9.75
N ALA A 192 -3.04 4.62 -9.66
CA ALA A 192 -4.06 4.25 -8.69
C ALA A 192 -4.61 2.87 -9.10
N LEU A 193 -4.39 1.87 -8.24
CA LEU A 193 -4.99 0.55 -8.37
C LEU A 193 -6.38 0.59 -7.72
N PRO A 194 -7.42 0.00 -8.34
CA PRO A 194 -8.71 -0.11 -7.68
C PRO A 194 -8.60 -1.00 -6.44
N ALA A 195 -9.35 -0.66 -5.38
CA ALA A 195 -9.33 -1.38 -4.11
C ALA A 195 -9.67 -2.87 -4.28
N LEU A 196 -10.64 -3.21 -5.15
CA LEU A 196 -10.93 -4.59 -5.57
C LEU A 196 -9.69 -5.43 -5.89
N TRP A 197 -8.72 -4.83 -6.58
CA TRP A 197 -7.48 -5.50 -6.96
C TRP A 197 -6.39 -5.33 -5.90
N ASN A 198 -6.18 -4.10 -5.41
CA ASN A 198 -5.08 -3.77 -4.52
C ASN A 198 -5.21 -4.51 -3.18
N GLU A 199 -6.36 -4.36 -2.53
CA GLU A 199 -6.69 -4.99 -1.26
C GLU A 199 -6.85 -6.50 -1.45
N GLY A 200 -7.63 -6.92 -2.45
CA GLY A 200 -7.90 -8.34 -2.73
C GLY A 200 -6.64 -9.17 -3.04
N LEU A 201 -5.66 -8.58 -3.72
CA LEU A 201 -4.38 -9.23 -4.00
C LEU A 201 -3.50 -9.31 -2.75
N ALA A 202 -3.44 -8.25 -1.94
CA ALA A 202 -2.68 -8.24 -0.69
C ALA A 202 -3.23 -9.27 0.31
N GLU A 203 -4.55 -9.27 0.48
CA GLU A 203 -5.31 -10.22 1.29
C GLU A 203 -5.11 -11.69 0.85
N TRP A 204 -5.25 -11.97 -0.45
CA TRP A 204 -5.05 -13.32 -0.98
C TRP A 204 -3.60 -13.76 -0.89
N PHE A 205 -2.65 -12.87 -1.22
CA PHE A 205 -1.22 -13.17 -1.18
C PHE A 205 -0.75 -13.47 0.24
N ALA A 206 -1.16 -12.69 1.23
CA ALA A 206 -0.69 -12.84 2.61
C ALA A 206 -1.09 -14.20 3.20
N ARG A 207 -2.37 -14.60 3.06
CA ARG A 207 -2.82 -15.95 3.47
C ARG A 207 -2.08 -17.04 2.68
N ARG A 208 -1.96 -16.90 1.36
CA ARG A 208 -1.25 -17.85 0.50
C ARG A 208 0.21 -18.05 0.92
N ALA A 209 0.97 -16.97 1.10
CA ALA A 209 2.41 -17.01 1.36
C ALA A 209 2.74 -17.66 2.70
N LEU A 210 1.82 -17.57 3.66
CA LEU A 210 1.89 -18.24 4.96
C LEU A 210 1.35 -19.68 4.95
N GLY A 211 0.79 -20.15 3.83
CA GLY A 211 0.13 -21.46 3.74
C GLY A 211 -1.20 -21.55 4.49
N GLU A 212 -1.81 -20.41 4.82
CA GLU A 212 -3.09 -20.34 5.53
C GLU A 212 -4.28 -20.64 4.59
N PRO A 213 -5.42 -21.13 5.13
CA PRO A 213 -6.67 -21.16 4.38
C PRO A 213 -7.03 -19.78 3.82
N ILE A 214 -7.48 -19.73 2.57
CA ILE A 214 -7.91 -18.49 1.91
C ILE A 214 -9.17 -17.89 2.58
N PHE A 215 -9.97 -18.76 3.22
CA PHE A 215 -11.08 -18.36 4.08
C PHE A 215 -11.08 -19.24 5.33
N ASP A 216 -11.28 -18.60 6.47
CA ASP A 216 -11.67 -19.28 7.70
C ASP A 216 -13.17 -19.65 7.59
N PRO A 217 -13.64 -20.71 8.28
CA PRO A 217 -15.02 -21.20 8.10
C PRO A 217 -16.11 -20.14 8.30
N GLY A 218 -15.90 -19.20 9.23
CA GLY A 218 -16.82 -18.09 9.48
C GLY A 218 -16.82 -17.02 8.37
N GLU A 219 -15.67 -16.74 7.75
CA GLU A 219 -15.58 -15.81 6.62
C GLU A 219 -16.28 -16.37 5.39
N GLY A 220 -16.12 -17.67 5.13
CA GLY A 220 -16.77 -18.37 4.01
C GLY A 220 -18.29 -18.36 4.12
N GLU A 221 -18.84 -18.68 5.30
CA GLU A 221 -20.29 -18.63 5.51
C GLU A 221 -20.82 -17.18 5.50
N PHE A 222 -20.08 -16.21 6.05
CA PHE A 222 -20.48 -14.79 5.98
C PHE A 222 -20.57 -14.30 4.53
N LEU A 223 -19.57 -14.61 3.69
CA LEU A 223 -19.57 -14.26 2.27
C LEU A 223 -20.72 -14.92 1.50
N ALA A 224 -20.94 -16.23 1.73
CA ALA A 224 -22.02 -16.97 1.08
C ALA A 224 -23.41 -16.48 1.54
N SER A 225 -23.55 -16.10 2.81
CA SER A 225 -24.79 -15.54 3.36
C SER A 225 -25.06 -14.13 2.84
N ALA A 226 -24.05 -13.27 2.73
CA ALA A 226 -24.16 -11.95 2.10
C ALA A 226 -24.61 -12.06 0.63
N GLY A 227 -24.04 -13.02 -0.11
CA GLY A 227 -24.46 -13.37 -1.47
C GLY A 227 -25.94 -13.76 -1.56
N ARG A 228 -26.37 -14.74 -0.74
CA ARG A 228 -27.78 -15.21 -0.73
C ARG A 228 -28.77 -14.16 -0.20
N GLY A 229 -28.32 -13.27 0.68
CA GLY A 229 -29.12 -12.20 1.28
C GLY A 229 -29.27 -10.94 0.40
N GLY A 230 -28.57 -10.87 -0.73
CA GLY A 230 -28.56 -9.68 -1.58
C GLY A 230 -27.72 -8.52 -1.02
N GLU A 231 -26.83 -8.80 -0.05
CA GLU A 231 -25.87 -7.82 0.50
C GLU A 231 -24.56 -7.74 -0.30
N TRP A 232 -24.35 -8.65 -1.27
CA TRP A 232 -23.17 -8.68 -2.14
C TRP A 232 -22.89 -7.32 -2.79
N ILE A 233 -21.68 -6.79 -2.62
CA ILE A 233 -21.30 -5.51 -3.24
C ILE A 233 -20.92 -5.78 -4.70
N PRO A 234 -21.60 -5.18 -5.69
CA PRO A 234 -21.25 -5.41 -7.08
C PRO A 234 -19.78 -5.05 -7.34
N LEU A 235 -18.99 -5.93 -7.95
CA LEU A 235 -17.53 -5.78 -8.04
C LEU A 235 -17.11 -4.47 -8.74
N HIS A 236 -17.95 -3.93 -9.63
CA HIS A 236 -17.73 -2.63 -10.26
C HIS A 236 -17.76 -1.45 -9.26
N ALA A 237 -18.54 -1.55 -8.18
CA ALA A 237 -18.57 -0.57 -7.09
C ALA A 237 -17.33 -0.67 -6.18
N LEU A 238 -16.63 -1.80 -6.19
CA LEU A 238 -15.34 -1.99 -5.51
C LEU A 238 -14.13 -1.43 -6.31
N LEU A 239 -14.36 -0.84 -7.49
CA LEU A 239 -13.32 -0.16 -8.29
C LEU A 239 -12.93 1.23 -7.75
N VAL A 240 -13.38 1.58 -6.54
CA VAL A 240 -12.98 2.79 -5.80
C VAL A 240 -11.49 2.78 -5.42
N PRO A 241 -10.87 3.94 -5.10
CA PRO A 241 -9.44 4.00 -4.74
C PRO A 241 -9.06 3.37 -3.40
N SER A 242 -10.00 3.24 -2.44
CA SER A 242 -9.77 2.70 -1.10
C SER A 242 -11.09 2.37 -0.40
N PHE A 243 -11.08 1.44 0.56
CA PHE A 243 -12.22 1.11 1.42
C PHE A 243 -12.27 1.92 2.73
N ALA A 244 -11.31 2.82 2.99
CA ALA A 244 -11.15 3.57 4.23
C ALA A 244 -12.40 4.33 4.74
N GLY A 245 -13.30 4.72 3.85
CA GLY A 245 -14.52 5.47 4.16
C GLY A 245 -15.80 4.65 4.32
N LEU A 246 -15.74 3.32 4.13
CA LEU A 246 -16.86 2.42 4.39
C LEU A 246 -17.10 2.28 5.90
N ASP A 247 -18.30 1.87 6.33
CA ASP A 247 -18.50 1.42 7.72
C ASP A 247 -17.84 0.05 7.96
N PRO A 248 -17.66 -0.39 9.22
CA PRO A 248 -16.95 -1.64 9.52
C PRO A 248 -17.52 -2.91 8.88
N ARG A 249 -18.85 -3.00 8.64
CA ARG A 249 -19.47 -4.19 8.03
C ARG A 249 -19.27 -4.17 6.51
N SER A 250 -19.54 -3.05 5.85
CA SER A 250 -19.29 -2.93 4.41
C SER A 250 -17.80 -2.99 4.07
N ALA A 251 -16.92 -2.50 4.94
CA ALA A 251 -15.48 -2.71 4.81
C ALA A 251 -15.13 -4.21 4.87
N ALA A 252 -15.53 -4.92 5.93
CA ALA A 252 -15.24 -6.35 6.07
C ALA A 252 -15.74 -7.18 4.87
N LEU A 253 -16.93 -6.88 4.36
CA LEU A 253 -17.45 -7.53 3.16
C LEU A 253 -16.64 -7.18 1.90
N ALA A 254 -16.31 -5.90 1.68
CA ALA A 254 -15.50 -5.45 0.55
C ALA A 254 -14.10 -6.11 0.49
N TYR A 255 -13.41 -6.26 1.63
CA TYR A 255 -12.14 -7.00 1.69
C TYR A 255 -12.32 -8.48 1.35
N LEU A 256 -13.37 -9.14 1.90
CA LEU A 256 -13.64 -10.55 1.65
C LEU A 256 -14.04 -10.85 0.19
N GLU A 257 -14.90 -10.03 -0.40
CA GLU A 257 -15.29 -10.14 -1.82
C GLU A 257 -14.08 -9.90 -2.75
N SER A 258 -13.23 -8.93 -2.41
CA SER A 258 -11.99 -8.66 -3.15
C SER A 258 -11.01 -9.84 -3.07
N ARG A 259 -10.84 -10.43 -1.88
CA ARG A 259 -10.03 -11.65 -1.70
C ARG A 259 -10.64 -12.83 -2.45
N ALA A 260 -11.96 -12.98 -2.45
CA ALA A 260 -12.68 -14.03 -3.17
C ALA A 260 -12.54 -13.90 -4.69
N PHE A 261 -12.58 -12.68 -5.21
CA PHE A 261 -12.36 -12.41 -6.63
C PHE A 261 -10.94 -12.79 -7.07
N VAL A 262 -9.90 -12.38 -6.32
CA VAL A 262 -8.51 -12.77 -6.64
C VAL A 262 -8.29 -14.28 -6.46
N ALA A 263 -8.84 -14.89 -5.42
CA ALA A 263 -8.79 -16.34 -5.20
C ALA A 263 -9.45 -17.12 -6.35
N PHE A 264 -10.61 -16.65 -6.82
CA PHE A 264 -11.31 -17.20 -7.97
C PHE A 264 -10.48 -17.10 -9.24
N LEU A 265 -9.90 -15.94 -9.56
CA LEU A 265 -9.00 -15.78 -10.71
C LEU A 265 -7.80 -16.73 -10.64
N ALA A 266 -7.14 -16.81 -9.49
CA ALA A 266 -6.00 -17.71 -9.28
C ALA A 266 -6.37 -19.19 -9.47
N ARG A 267 -7.56 -19.59 -9.02
CA ARG A 267 -8.06 -20.97 -9.09
C ARG A 267 -8.58 -21.36 -10.48
N GLU A 268 -9.29 -20.47 -11.16
CA GLU A 268 -10.02 -20.73 -12.42
C GLU A 268 -9.22 -20.36 -13.69
N ARG A 269 -8.20 -19.52 -13.56
CA ARG A 269 -7.34 -19.08 -14.68
C ARG A 269 -5.85 -19.29 -14.39
N GLY A 270 -5.49 -19.79 -13.20
CA GLY A 270 -4.11 -19.98 -12.76
C GLY A 270 -3.43 -18.68 -12.35
N GLU A 271 -2.50 -18.77 -11.41
CA GLU A 271 -1.80 -17.62 -10.82
C GLU A 271 -1.03 -16.76 -11.82
N ARG A 272 -0.59 -17.34 -12.95
CA ARG A 272 0.02 -16.60 -14.06
C ARG A 272 -0.90 -15.48 -14.58
N THR A 273 -2.22 -15.68 -14.51
CA THR A 273 -3.20 -14.66 -14.86
C THR A 273 -3.09 -13.42 -13.97
N LEU A 274 -2.72 -13.56 -12.69
CA LEU A 274 -2.52 -12.39 -11.80
C LEU A 274 -1.32 -11.55 -12.24
N ARG A 275 -0.22 -12.20 -12.63
CA ARG A 275 0.98 -11.57 -13.20
C ARG A 275 0.67 -10.87 -14.52
N ASP A 276 -0.07 -11.52 -15.41
CA ASP A 276 -0.39 -10.98 -16.72
C ASP A 276 -1.45 -9.87 -16.64
N LEU A 277 -2.40 -9.96 -15.70
CA LEU A 277 -3.33 -8.89 -15.32
C LEU A 277 -2.56 -7.66 -14.82
N PHE A 278 -1.66 -7.81 -13.84
CA PHE A 278 -0.86 -6.68 -13.35
C PHE A 278 -0.02 -6.02 -14.46
N ARG A 279 0.68 -6.81 -15.28
CA ARG A 279 1.43 -6.29 -16.45
C ARG A 279 0.54 -5.58 -17.47
N SER A 280 -0.66 -6.12 -17.71
CA SER A 280 -1.63 -5.52 -18.62
C SER A 280 -2.16 -4.19 -18.05
N LEU A 281 -2.42 -4.13 -16.75
CA LEU A 281 -2.92 -2.98 -15.98
C LEU A 281 -1.91 -1.81 -15.95
N VAL A 282 -0.63 -2.09 -15.68
CA VAL A 282 0.45 -1.08 -15.74
C VAL A 282 0.52 -0.39 -17.11
N ARG A 283 0.28 -1.14 -18.19
CA ARG A 283 0.28 -0.65 -19.57
C ARG A 283 -1.06 -0.01 -19.99
N SER A 284 -2.20 -0.57 -19.62
CA SER A 284 -3.53 -0.13 -20.07
C SER A 284 -4.03 1.10 -19.31
N ARG A 285 -3.60 1.25 -18.05
CA ARG A 285 -4.15 2.20 -17.06
C ARG A 285 -5.67 2.08 -16.86
N SER A 286 -6.24 0.91 -17.19
CA SER A 286 -7.66 0.56 -16.98
C SER A 286 -7.74 -0.90 -16.54
N PHE A 287 -8.47 -1.13 -15.45
CA PHE A 287 -8.59 -2.44 -14.83
C PHE A 287 -9.42 -3.40 -15.67
N GLU A 288 -10.56 -2.97 -16.17
CA GLU A 288 -11.47 -3.81 -16.96
C GLU A 288 -10.82 -4.22 -18.29
N ARG A 289 -10.09 -3.30 -18.95
CA ARG A 289 -9.30 -3.63 -20.15
C ARG A 289 -8.13 -4.56 -19.87
N ALA A 290 -7.55 -4.49 -18.68
CA ALA A 290 -6.48 -5.38 -18.28
C ALA A 290 -7.02 -6.78 -17.98
N LEU A 291 -8.14 -6.83 -17.24
CA LEU A 291 -8.89 -8.02 -16.86
C LEU A 291 -9.32 -8.80 -18.09
N ALA A 292 -10.16 -8.22 -18.96
CA ALA A 292 -10.64 -8.87 -20.19
C ALA A 292 -9.51 -9.37 -21.10
N LYS A 293 -8.38 -8.66 -21.15
CA LYS A 293 -7.19 -9.12 -21.90
C LYS A 293 -6.46 -10.31 -21.25
N SER A 294 -6.51 -10.44 -19.93
CA SER A 294 -5.83 -11.48 -19.16
C SER A 294 -6.69 -12.73 -18.91
N THR A 295 -8.01 -12.58 -18.82
CA THR A 295 -8.97 -13.65 -18.49
C THR A 295 -9.77 -14.14 -19.69
N GLY A 296 -9.96 -13.30 -20.72
CA GLY A 296 -10.94 -13.49 -21.79
C GLY A 296 -12.36 -12.99 -21.46
N ASP A 297 -12.62 -12.63 -20.20
CA ASP A 297 -13.94 -12.30 -19.65
C ASP A 297 -13.96 -10.89 -19.05
N ASP A 298 -15.11 -10.19 -19.13
CA ASP A 298 -15.30 -8.93 -18.41
C ASP A 298 -15.61 -9.13 -16.91
N LEU A 299 -15.63 -8.02 -16.16
CA LEU A 299 -15.84 -8.05 -14.71
C LEU A 299 -17.23 -8.62 -14.33
N THR A 300 -18.26 -8.37 -15.14
CA THR A 300 -19.63 -8.84 -14.91
C THR A 300 -19.75 -10.36 -15.11
N GLY A 301 -19.11 -10.89 -16.17
CA GLY A 301 -19.05 -12.33 -16.43
C GLY A 301 -18.28 -13.09 -15.35
N LEU A 302 -17.17 -12.52 -14.88
CA LEU A 302 -16.36 -13.08 -13.80
C LEU A 302 -17.07 -13.01 -12.44
N GLU A 303 -17.76 -11.92 -12.12
CA GLU A 303 -18.62 -11.82 -10.93
C GLU A 303 -19.70 -12.90 -10.94
N ALA A 304 -20.43 -13.04 -12.05
CA ALA A 304 -21.47 -14.04 -12.17
C ALA A 304 -20.92 -15.49 -12.05
N ALA A 305 -19.70 -15.73 -12.50
CA ALA A 305 -19.02 -17.03 -12.34
C ALA A 305 -18.54 -17.27 -10.90
N LEU A 306 -18.03 -16.24 -10.21
CA LEU A 306 -17.68 -16.27 -8.80
C LEU A 306 -18.90 -16.57 -7.93
N LEU A 307 -20.01 -15.87 -8.12
CA LEU A 307 -21.27 -16.09 -7.39
C LEU A 307 -21.79 -17.53 -7.55
N ARG A 308 -21.80 -18.06 -8.78
CA ARG A 308 -22.13 -19.49 -9.01
C ARG A 308 -21.17 -20.44 -8.28
N GLY A 309 -19.86 -20.13 -8.26
CA GLY A 309 -18.85 -20.89 -7.53
C GLY A 309 -19.03 -20.85 -6.01
N LEU A 310 -19.70 -19.84 -5.47
CA LEU A 310 -20.09 -19.70 -4.05
C LEU A 310 -21.45 -20.34 -3.73
N GLY A 311 -22.13 -20.97 -4.70
CA GLY A 311 -23.50 -21.48 -4.52
C GLY A 311 -24.56 -20.37 -4.38
N VAL A 312 -24.24 -19.16 -4.84
CA VAL A 312 -25.17 -18.01 -4.87
C VAL A 312 -25.84 -17.97 -6.24
N ASP A 313 -26.88 -18.78 -6.39
CA ASP A 313 -27.79 -18.64 -7.54
C ASP A 313 -28.58 -17.33 -7.39
N ARG A 314 -28.57 -16.49 -8.44
CA ARG A 314 -29.47 -15.34 -8.52
C ARG A 314 -30.90 -15.88 -8.61
N ALA A 315 -31.63 -15.78 -7.51
CA ALA A 315 -33.06 -16.07 -7.47
C ALA A 315 -33.78 -15.16 -8.48
N GLY A 316 -34.37 -15.77 -9.51
CA GLY A 316 -35.40 -15.22 -10.41
C GLY A 316 -35.28 -13.76 -10.86
N SER A 317 -34.78 -13.58 -12.10
CA SER A 317 -35.24 -12.60 -13.12
C SER A 317 -35.65 -11.19 -12.66
#